data_AF-A0AA43JW90-F1
#
_entry.id   AF-A0AA43JW90-F1
#
_cell.length_a   1.000
_cell.length_b   1.000
_cell.length_c   1.000
_cell.angle_alpha   90.00
_cell.angle_beta   90.00
_cell.angle_gamma   90.00
#
_symmetry.space_group_name_H-M   'P 1'
#
loop_
_entity.id
_entity.type
_entity.pdbx_description
1 polymer ?
#
loop_
_entity_poly.entity_id
_entity_poly.type
_entity_poly.pdbx_seq_one_letter_code
_entity_poly.pdbx_strand_id
1 'polypeptide(L)'
;VRLYLTEVQTMADRMRADTERHNRLVASDAYRLSADPTQVYVPPAAWGAVPHLNFAPLENALARLEDAAGAYDEAVVEAVSGGGPDGDAARRVNALLRGMEQRLTRPEGLPRRPWFRHQIYAPGFWTGYGVKTLPGVREGIEQREWEEVALFVGEIAAALDRVSEGLEEARAILN
;
A
#
# COMPACT_ATOMS: atom_id res chain seq x y z
N VAL A 1 0.81 2.69 -8.21
CA VAL A 1 0.41 2.66 -6.79
C VAL A 1 -1.11 2.71 -6.61
N ARG A 2 -1.83 3.63 -7.28
CA ARG A 2 -3.30 3.74 -7.26
C ARG A 2 -4.05 2.41 -7.36
N LEU A 3 -3.73 1.57 -8.35
CA LEU A 3 -4.32 0.24 -8.51
C LEU A 3 -4.21 -0.60 -7.23
N TYR A 4 -3.03 -0.64 -6.62
CA TYR A 4 -2.78 -1.46 -5.43
C TYR A 4 -3.52 -0.94 -4.20
N LEU A 5 -3.67 0.38 -4.09
CA LEU A 5 -4.48 1.01 -3.04
C LEU A 5 -5.95 0.58 -3.16
N THR A 6 -6.52 0.65 -4.37
CA THR A 6 -7.89 0.20 -4.63
C THR A 6 -8.07 -1.29 -4.31
N GLU A 7 -7.08 -2.13 -4.62
CA GLU A 7 -7.12 -3.56 -4.30
C GLU A 7 -7.18 -3.82 -2.79
N VAL A 8 -6.36 -3.14 -1.98
CA VAL A 8 -6.35 -3.35 -0.51
C VAL A 8 -7.60 -2.76 0.16
N GLN A 9 -8.14 -1.65 -0.34
CA GLN A 9 -9.43 -1.10 0.12
C GLN A 9 -10.56 -2.08 -0.15
N THR A 10 -10.65 -2.56 -1.39
CA THR A 10 -11.65 -3.55 -1.81
C THR A 10 -11.52 -4.84 -0.99
N MET A 11 -10.29 -5.26 -0.71
CA MET A 11 -10.02 -6.44 0.11
C MET A 11 -10.52 -6.26 1.55
N ALA A 12 -10.27 -5.11 2.18
CA ALA A 12 -10.77 -4.81 3.52
C ALA A 12 -12.31 -4.81 3.57
N ASP A 13 -12.95 -4.21 2.57
CA ASP A 13 -14.41 -4.17 2.48
C ASP A 13 -15.04 -5.54 2.29
N ARG A 14 -14.46 -6.37 1.41
CA ARG A 14 -14.88 -7.77 1.24
C ARG A 14 -14.73 -8.55 2.53
N MET A 15 -13.58 -8.45 3.20
CA MET A 15 -13.33 -9.16 4.46
C MET A 15 -14.33 -8.76 5.55
N ARG A 16 -14.70 -7.49 5.62
CA ARG A 16 -15.74 -7.00 6.54
C ARG A 16 -17.10 -7.60 6.21
N ALA A 17 -17.54 -7.53 4.95
CA ALA A 17 -18.82 -8.08 4.51
C ALA A 17 -18.91 -9.60 4.74
N ASP A 18 -17.83 -10.34 4.50
CA ASP A 18 -17.76 -11.78 4.74
C ASP A 18 -17.81 -12.11 6.23
N THR A 19 -17.14 -11.31 7.06
CA THR A 19 -17.20 -11.43 8.53
C THR A 19 -18.62 -11.21 9.05
N GLU A 20 -19.30 -10.17 8.58
CA GLU A 20 -20.69 -9.89 8.96
C GLU A 20 -21.64 -10.99 8.49
N ARG A 21 -21.43 -11.54 7.29
CA ARG A 21 -22.21 -12.67 6.78
C ARG A 21 -22.00 -13.91 7.64
N HIS A 22 -20.76 -14.29 7.91
CA HIS A 22 -20.41 -15.43 8.76
C HIS A 22 -21.04 -15.27 10.15
N ASN A 23 -20.85 -14.11 10.79
CA ASN A 23 -21.38 -13.86 12.13
C ASN A 23 -22.90 -13.87 12.19
N ARG A 24 -23.60 -13.43 11.12
CA ARG A 24 -25.07 -13.60 11.03
C ARG A 24 -25.49 -15.06 10.99
N LEU A 25 -24.79 -15.91 10.25
CA LEU A 25 -25.08 -17.35 10.19
C LEU A 25 -24.82 -18.05 11.52
N VAL A 26 -23.76 -17.64 12.23
CA VAL A 26 -23.49 -18.11 13.60
C VAL A 26 -24.61 -17.65 14.55
N ALA A 27 -25.00 -16.38 14.50
CA ALA A 27 -26.03 -15.81 15.39
C ALA A 27 -27.43 -16.40 15.14
N SER A 28 -27.75 -16.78 13.90
CA SER A 28 -29.01 -17.43 13.54
C SER A 28 -28.97 -18.95 13.72
N ASP A 29 -27.90 -19.50 14.29
CA ASP A 29 -27.70 -20.93 14.54
C ASP A 29 -27.79 -21.80 13.26
N ALA A 30 -27.55 -21.18 12.09
CA ALA A 30 -27.79 -21.80 10.78
C ALA A 30 -26.91 -23.04 10.55
N TYR A 31 -25.68 -23.00 11.07
CA TYR A 31 -24.72 -24.10 11.00
C TYR A 31 -25.19 -25.34 11.75
N ARG A 32 -25.75 -25.18 12.96
CA ARG A 32 -26.28 -26.30 13.75
C ARG A 32 -27.57 -26.83 13.13
N LEU A 33 -28.44 -25.94 12.65
CA LEU A 33 -29.70 -26.32 11.99
C LEU A 33 -29.49 -27.09 10.68
N SER A 34 -28.34 -26.89 10.03
CA SER A 34 -27.98 -27.58 8.78
C SER A 34 -27.08 -28.80 8.99
N ALA A 35 -26.66 -29.08 10.22
CA ALA A 35 -25.79 -30.21 10.54
C ALA A 35 -26.55 -31.54 10.57
N ASP A 36 -25.87 -32.63 10.25
CA ASP A 36 -26.43 -33.98 10.39
C ASP A 36 -26.70 -34.29 11.88
N PRO A 37 -27.96 -34.54 12.27
CA PRO A 37 -28.30 -34.78 13.66
C PRO A 37 -27.74 -36.10 14.22
N THR A 38 -27.25 -37.00 13.36
CA THR A 38 -26.64 -38.27 13.76
C THR A 38 -25.15 -38.15 14.09
N GLN A 39 -24.53 -37.00 13.82
CA GLN A 39 -23.11 -36.76 14.08
C GLN A 39 -22.89 -35.65 15.10
N VAL A 40 -21.82 -35.76 15.87
CA VAL A 40 -21.39 -34.69 16.79
C VAL A 40 -20.88 -33.53 15.95
N TYR A 41 -21.57 -32.39 16.04
CA TYR A 41 -21.21 -31.17 15.33
C TYR A 41 -20.94 -30.03 16.31
N VAL A 42 -19.80 -29.36 16.12
CA VAL A 42 -19.44 -28.14 16.86
C VAL A 42 -19.55 -26.97 15.89
N PRO A 43 -20.50 -26.04 16.09
CA PRO A 43 -20.65 -24.90 15.19
C PRO A 43 -19.42 -23.98 15.27
N PRO A 44 -19.06 -23.31 14.16
CA PRO A 44 -17.95 -22.38 14.15
C PRO A 44 -18.22 -21.19 15.07
N ALA A 45 -17.16 -20.69 15.70
CA ALA A 45 -17.23 -19.44 16.46
C ALA A 45 -17.43 -18.23 15.52
N ALA A 46 -17.98 -17.15 16.08
CA ALA A 46 -18.02 -15.85 15.40
C ALA A 46 -16.60 -15.35 15.15
N TRP A 47 -16.37 -14.74 13.99
CA TRP A 47 -15.12 -14.08 13.65
C TRP A 47 -15.06 -12.69 14.28
N GLY A 48 -13.86 -12.24 14.63
CA GLY A 48 -13.63 -10.89 15.13
C GLY A 48 -14.07 -9.84 14.11
N ALA A 49 -14.55 -8.68 14.58
CA ALA A 49 -14.95 -7.59 13.70
C ALA A 49 -13.76 -7.05 12.89
N VAL A 50 -14.04 -6.63 11.65
CA VAL A 50 -13.06 -5.93 10.80
C VAL A 50 -13.34 -4.43 10.91
N PRO A 51 -12.41 -3.62 11.44
CA PRO A 51 -12.65 -2.20 11.60
C PRO A 51 -12.70 -1.47 10.25
N HIS A 52 -13.15 -0.22 10.28
CA HIS A 52 -12.93 0.70 9.17
C HIS A 52 -11.48 1.20 9.24
N LEU A 53 -10.67 0.74 8.28
CA LEU A 53 -9.26 1.09 8.19
C LEU A 53 -9.13 2.47 7.55
N ASN A 54 -8.25 3.31 8.10
CA ASN A 54 -8.02 4.65 7.57
C ASN A 54 -6.95 4.62 6.47
N PHE A 55 -7.35 4.85 5.23
CA PHE A 55 -6.43 4.95 4.08
C PHE A 55 -6.14 6.39 3.64
N ALA A 56 -6.77 7.39 4.27
CA ALA A 56 -6.67 8.79 3.86
C ALA A 56 -5.24 9.33 3.79
N PRO A 57 -4.31 8.98 4.71
CA PRO A 57 -2.92 9.42 4.59
C PRO A 57 -2.26 8.95 3.28
N LEU A 58 -2.51 7.71 2.90
CA LEU A 58 -1.95 7.12 1.68
C LEU A 58 -2.63 7.66 0.41
N GLU A 59 -3.92 7.94 0.46
CA GLU A 59 -4.65 8.63 -0.61
C GLU A 59 -4.10 10.04 -0.87
N ASN A 60 -3.89 10.81 0.20
CA ASN A 60 -3.33 12.16 0.11
C ASN A 60 -1.90 12.15 -0.44
N ALA A 61 -1.05 11.26 0.06
CA ALA A 61 0.33 11.15 -0.42
C ALA A 61 0.40 10.69 -1.89
N LEU A 62 -0.51 9.82 -2.31
CA LEU A 62 -0.63 9.41 -3.71
C LEU A 62 -1.08 10.57 -4.61
N ALA A 63 -2.06 11.36 -4.18
CA ALA A 63 -2.49 12.55 -4.92
C ALA A 63 -1.34 13.54 -5.09
N ARG A 64 -0.60 13.83 -4.00
CA ARG A 64 0.59 14.70 -4.08
C ARG A 64 1.65 14.15 -5.03
N LEU A 65 1.89 12.84 -5.02
CA LEU A 65 2.87 12.23 -5.93
C LEU A 65 2.46 12.38 -7.40
N GLU A 66 1.18 12.21 -7.71
CA GLU A 66 0.68 12.39 -9.07
C GLU A 66 0.79 13.85 -9.53
N ASP A 67 0.46 14.81 -8.65
CA ASP A 67 0.61 16.24 -8.92
C ASP A 67 2.10 16.61 -9.14
N ALA A 68 2.99 16.13 -8.26
CA ALA A 68 4.44 16.38 -8.36
C ALA A 68 5.03 15.76 -9.63
N ALA A 69 4.59 14.56 -10.00
CA ALA A 69 5.02 13.90 -11.24
C ALA A 69 4.53 14.65 -12.48
N GLY A 70 3.27 15.05 -12.53
CA GLY A 70 2.73 15.83 -13.65
C GLY A 70 3.45 17.17 -13.82
N ALA A 71 3.68 17.89 -12.72
CA ALA A 71 4.40 19.15 -12.75
C ALA A 71 5.88 19.01 -13.14
N TYR A 72 6.52 17.88 -12.79
CA TYR A 72 7.87 17.56 -13.22
C TYR A 72 7.91 17.26 -14.73
N ASP A 73 6.96 16.47 -15.24
CA ASP A 73 6.86 16.15 -16.68
C ASP A 73 6.69 17.42 -17.52
N GLU A 74 5.85 18.36 -17.09
CA GLU A 74 5.70 19.67 -17.73
C GLU A 74 7.02 20.45 -17.78
N ALA A 75 7.75 20.52 -16.66
CA ALA A 75 9.04 21.22 -16.60
C ALA A 75 10.11 20.57 -17.49
N VAL A 76 10.11 19.24 -17.61
CA VAL A 76 10.98 18.53 -18.55
C VAL A 76 10.67 18.90 -20.00
N VAL A 77 9.39 18.94 -20.38
CA VAL A 77 8.97 19.33 -21.73
C VAL A 77 9.40 20.77 -22.05
N GLU A 78 9.23 21.69 -21.11
CA GLU A 78 9.66 23.09 -21.26
C GLU A 78 11.18 23.20 -21.41
N ALA A 79 11.95 22.58 -20.50
CA ALA A 79 13.40 22.61 -20.54
C ALA A 79 13.96 22.04 -21.85
N VAL A 80 13.41 20.91 -22.33
CA VAL A 80 13.83 20.30 -23.60
C VAL A 80 13.47 21.19 -24.80
N SER A 81 12.29 21.82 -24.80
CA SER A 81 11.88 22.74 -25.86
C SER A 81 12.75 23.99 -25.91
N GLY A 82 13.31 24.42 -24.77
CA GLY A 82 14.27 25.51 -24.63
C GLY A 82 15.72 25.18 -25.04
N GLY A 83 15.98 23.98 -25.56
CA GLY A 83 17.34 23.53 -25.93
C GLY A 83 18.01 22.59 -24.91
N GLY A 84 17.27 22.21 -23.86
CA GLY A 84 17.70 21.30 -22.80
C GLY A 84 18.32 22.03 -21.60
N PRO A 85 18.31 21.40 -20.41
CA PRO A 85 19.02 21.92 -19.25
C PRO A 85 20.53 21.93 -19.52
N ASP A 86 21.26 22.85 -18.89
CA ASP A 86 22.71 22.84 -18.96
C ASP A 86 23.30 21.55 -18.35
N GLY A 87 24.58 21.32 -18.62
CA GLY A 87 25.25 20.09 -18.19
C GLY A 87 25.31 19.90 -16.67
N ASP A 88 25.22 20.96 -15.87
CA ASP A 88 25.21 20.86 -14.41
C ASP A 88 23.81 20.55 -13.87
N ALA A 89 22.80 21.28 -14.35
CA ALA A 89 21.40 21.03 -14.06
C ALA A 89 21.02 19.58 -14.41
N ALA A 90 21.40 19.11 -15.61
CA ALA A 90 21.17 17.73 -16.03
C ALA A 90 21.81 16.69 -15.09
N ARG A 91 23.04 16.93 -14.61
CA ARG A 91 23.71 16.04 -13.65
C ARG A 91 22.99 16.00 -12.31
N ARG A 92 22.56 17.16 -11.80
CA ARG A 92 21.85 17.27 -10.51
C ARG A 92 20.49 16.58 -10.56
N VAL A 93 19.71 16.81 -11.62
CA VAL A 93 18.42 16.12 -11.85
C VAL A 93 18.62 14.61 -11.93
N ASN A 94 19.57 14.13 -12.73
CA ASN A 94 19.85 12.70 -12.83
C ASN A 94 20.27 12.07 -11.50
N ALA A 95 21.00 12.80 -10.65
CA ALA A 95 21.38 12.32 -9.32
C ALA A 95 20.16 12.14 -8.41
N LEU A 96 19.19 13.06 -8.46
CA LEU A 96 17.93 12.96 -7.72
C LEU A 96 17.10 11.76 -8.22
N LEU A 97 16.89 11.65 -9.54
CA LEU A 97 16.10 10.58 -10.13
C LEU A 97 16.64 9.18 -9.79
N ARG A 98 17.97 9.00 -9.84
CA ARG A 98 18.62 7.74 -9.47
C ARG A 98 18.34 7.31 -8.03
N GLY A 99 18.11 8.28 -7.13
CA GLY A 99 17.82 8.02 -5.72
C GLY A 99 16.35 7.75 -5.40
N MET A 100 15.42 7.96 -6.33
CA MET A 100 13.98 7.92 -6.02
C MET A 100 13.50 6.55 -5.53
N GLU A 101 13.91 5.46 -6.18
CA GLU A 101 13.50 4.11 -5.77
C GLU A 101 13.97 3.79 -4.34
N GLN A 102 15.13 4.31 -3.93
CA GLN A 102 15.65 4.11 -2.58
C GLN A 102 14.79 4.84 -1.52
N ARG A 103 14.12 5.93 -1.89
CA ARG A 103 13.18 6.66 -1.00
C ARG A 103 11.93 5.82 -0.67
N LEU A 104 11.61 4.82 -1.50
CA LEU A 104 10.53 3.83 -1.27
C LEU A 104 10.93 2.70 -0.31
N THR A 105 12.11 2.76 0.31
CA THR A 105 12.59 1.75 1.25
C THR A 105 12.47 2.22 2.70
N ARG A 106 12.31 1.26 3.62
CA ARG A 106 12.30 1.47 5.07
C ARG A 106 13.43 0.63 5.71
N PRO A 107 14.35 1.21 6.49
CA PRO A 107 15.49 0.49 7.08
C PRO A 107 15.10 -0.71 7.94
N GLU A 108 14.03 -0.58 8.71
CA GLU A 108 13.47 -1.60 9.61
C GLU A 108 12.78 -2.74 8.84
N GLY A 109 12.51 -2.54 7.55
CA GLY A 109 11.92 -3.53 6.66
C GLY A 109 10.45 -3.85 6.95
N LEU A 110 10.02 -5.02 6.48
CA LEU A 110 8.68 -5.57 6.67
C LEU A 110 8.60 -6.44 7.94
N PRO A 111 7.41 -6.60 8.53
CA PRO A 111 7.22 -7.40 9.73
C PRO A 111 7.63 -8.84 9.48
N ARG A 112 8.34 -9.43 10.44
CA ARG A 112 8.87 -10.80 10.40
C ARG A 112 9.96 -11.03 9.34
N ARG A 113 10.26 -10.05 8.48
CA ARG A 113 11.23 -10.15 7.37
C ARG A 113 11.96 -8.82 7.12
N PRO A 114 12.82 -8.39 8.06
CA PRO A 114 13.45 -7.07 8.03
C PRO A 114 14.41 -6.85 6.83
N TRP A 115 14.79 -7.91 6.12
CA TRP A 115 15.59 -7.82 4.90
C TRP A 115 14.79 -7.38 3.66
N PHE A 116 13.45 -7.48 3.68
CA PHE A 116 12.61 -6.88 2.64
C PHE A 116 12.24 -5.46 3.03
N ARG A 117 12.87 -4.49 2.37
CA ARG A 117 12.77 -3.07 2.73
C ARG A 117 11.86 -2.25 1.84
N HIS A 118 11.55 -2.74 0.65
CA HIS A 118 10.75 -2.01 -0.32
C HIS A 118 9.27 -1.97 0.09
N GLN A 119 8.68 -0.78 0.13
CA GLN A 119 7.34 -0.56 0.68
C GLN A 119 6.21 -0.79 -0.33
N ILE A 120 6.51 -0.80 -1.64
CA ILE A 120 5.49 -0.96 -2.69
C ILE A 120 5.31 -2.42 -3.12
N TYR A 121 6.38 -3.21 -3.10
CA TYR A 121 6.35 -4.59 -3.55
C TYR A 121 7.39 -5.44 -2.81
N ALA A 122 7.04 -6.68 -2.48
CA ALA A 122 7.94 -7.68 -1.93
C ALA A 122 7.44 -9.09 -2.27
N PRO A 123 8.29 -10.14 -2.25
CA PRO A 123 7.81 -11.52 -2.27
C PRO A 123 6.80 -11.74 -1.14
N GLY A 124 5.72 -12.48 -1.37
CA GLY A 124 4.68 -12.66 -0.36
C GLY A 124 5.10 -13.58 0.78
N PHE A 125 4.66 -13.26 2.00
CA PHE A 125 5.09 -14.00 3.19
C PHE A 125 4.55 -15.44 3.19
N TRP A 126 3.27 -15.60 2.81
CA TRP A 126 2.58 -16.89 2.80
C TRP A 126 2.32 -17.45 1.39
N THR A 127 2.62 -16.69 0.33
CA THR A 127 2.33 -17.07 -1.07
C THR A 127 3.56 -17.56 -1.83
N GLY A 128 4.68 -17.80 -1.16
CA GLY A 128 5.93 -18.23 -1.80
C GLY A 128 6.41 -17.20 -2.83
N TYR A 129 6.50 -17.60 -4.10
CA TYR A 129 6.98 -16.74 -5.21
C TYR A 129 5.99 -15.64 -5.66
N GLY A 130 4.74 -15.65 -5.18
CA GLY A 130 3.78 -14.60 -5.53
C GLY A 130 4.16 -13.25 -4.92
N VAL A 131 4.36 -12.22 -5.74
CA VAL A 131 4.63 -10.84 -5.29
C VAL A 131 3.40 -10.24 -4.61
N LYS A 132 3.60 -9.61 -3.46
CA LYS A 132 2.58 -8.82 -2.76
C LYS A 132 2.82 -7.34 -3.04
N THR A 133 1.76 -6.65 -3.44
CA THR A 133 1.71 -5.19 -3.59
C THR A 133 1.23 -4.56 -2.28
N LEU A 134 1.87 -3.45 -1.89
CA LEU A 134 1.71 -2.81 -0.58
C LEU A 134 1.78 -3.85 0.56
N PRO A 135 2.87 -4.64 0.63
CA PRO A 135 2.92 -5.87 1.41
C PRO A 135 2.56 -5.68 2.90
N GLY A 136 3.06 -4.62 3.55
CA GLY A 136 2.74 -4.38 4.97
C GLY A 136 1.26 -4.09 5.25
N VAL A 137 0.57 -3.44 4.31
CA VAL A 137 -0.88 -3.21 4.42
C VAL A 137 -1.66 -4.48 4.06
N ARG A 138 -1.35 -5.09 2.92
CA ARG A 138 -2.08 -6.25 2.42
C ARG A 138 -1.99 -7.42 3.39
N GLU A 139 -0.78 -7.76 3.82
CA GLU A 139 -0.58 -8.90 4.73
C GLU A 139 -1.10 -8.61 6.14
N GLY A 140 -1.09 -7.34 6.57
CA GLY A 140 -1.75 -6.92 7.80
C GLY A 140 -3.27 -7.17 7.74
N ILE A 141 -3.92 -6.84 6.61
CA ILE A 141 -5.35 -7.14 6.42
C ILE A 141 -5.57 -8.66 6.39
N GLU A 142 -4.77 -9.41 5.62
CA GLU A 142 -4.88 -10.88 5.52
C GLU A 142 -4.82 -11.57 6.89
N GLN A 143 -3.96 -11.06 7.77
CA GLN A 143 -3.73 -11.61 9.11
C GLN A 143 -4.59 -10.95 10.20
N ARG A 144 -5.42 -9.97 9.84
CA ARG A 144 -6.23 -9.18 10.79
C ARG A 144 -5.40 -8.42 11.83
N GLU A 145 -4.18 -8.04 11.46
CA GLU A 145 -3.24 -7.25 12.28
C GLU A 145 -3.46 -5.77 12.01
N TRP A 146 -4.51 -5.20 12.60
CA TRP A 146 -4.97 -3.83 12.28
C TRP A 146 -3.98 -2.72 12.65
N GLU A 147 -3.19 -2.92 13.71
CA GLU A 147 -2.12 -2.00 14.09
C GLU A 147 -0.99 -1.98 13.06
N GLU A 148 -0.66 -3.15 12.50
CA GLU A 148 0.31 -3.28 11.39
C GLU A 148 -0.22 -2.54 10.15
N VAL A 149 -1.51 -2.67 9.83
CA VAL A 149 -2.12 -1.93 8.73
C VAL A 149 -1.97 -0.42 8.92
N ALA A 150 -2.32 0.10 10.10
CA ALA A 150 -2.24 1.52 10.40
C ALA A 150 -0.79 2.05 10.29
N LEU A 151 0.18 1.29 10.80
CA LEU A 151 1.59 1.61 10.66
C LEU A 151 2.00 1.71 9.19
N PHE A 152 1.72 0.67 8.40
CA PHE A 152 2.18 0.64 7.01
C PHE A 152 1.44 1.59 6.09
N VAL A 153 0.19 1.97 6.38
CA VAL A 153 -0.45 3.09 5.69
C VAL A 153 0.37 4.37 5.86
N GLY A 154 0.79 4.67 7.09
CA GLY A 154 1.62 5.84 7.39
C GLY A 154 3.01 5.77 6.76
N GLU A 155 3.68 4.62 6.85
CA GLU A 155 5.04 4.42 6.31
C GLU A 155 5.07 4.49 4.78
N ILE A 156 4.06 3.92 4.11
CA ILE A 156 3.94 4.01 2.65
C ILE A 156 3.62 5.45 2.25
N ALA A 157 2.71 6.12 2.95
CA ALA A 157 2.41 7.54 2.69
C ALA A 157 3.67 8.40 2.78
N ALA A 158 4.44 8.27 3.87
CA ALA A 158 5.71 8.97 4.06
C ALA A 158 6.74 8.63 2.97
N ALA A 159 6.74 7.38 2.47
CA ALA A 159 7.61 6.99 1.37
C ALA A 159 7.23 7.66 0.04
N LEU A 160 5.93 7.77 -0.25
CA LEU A 160 5.46 8.51 -1.43
C LEU A 160 5.78 10.00 -1.30
N ASP A 161 5.57 10.60 -0.13
CA ASP A 161 5.91 12.01 0.13
C ASP A 161 7.39 12.29 -0.14
N ARG A 162 8.31 11.41 0.31
CA ARG A 162 9.74 11.55 0.01
C ARG A 162 10.03 11.52 -1.49
N VAL A 163 9.29 10.72 -2.27
CA VAL A 163 9.44 10.71 -3.73
C VAL A 163 8.90 12.00 -4.34
N SER A 164 7.72 12.45 -3.90
CA SER A 164 7.12 13.73 -4.32
C SER A 164 8.07 14.91 -4.09
N GLU A 165 8.66 15.00 -2.90
CA GLU A 165 9.67 16.01 -2.56
C GLU A 165 10.86 15.96 -3.52
N GLY A 166 11.32 14.77 -3.88
CA GLY A 166 12.43 14.61 -4.83
C GLY A 166 12.08 15.09 -6.24
N LEU A 167 10.84 14.88 -6.67
CA LEU A 167 10.35 15.38 -7.96
C LEU A 167 10.19 16.91 -7.94
N GLU A 168 9.70 17.46 -6.83
CA GLU A 168 9.62 18.91 -6.59
C GLU A 168 11.03 19.55 -6.62
N GLU A 169 12.02 18.93 -5.96
CA GLU A 169 13.43 19.34 -6.01
C GLU A 169 13.98 19.29 -7.45
N ALA A 170 13.72 18.20 -8.18
CA ALA A 170 14.21 18.03 -9.54
C ALA A 170 13.58 19.05 -10.51
N ARG A 171 12.28 19.33 -10.34
CA ARG A 171 11.56 20.37 -11.08
C ARG A 171 12.18 21.75 -10.84
N ALA A 172 12.49 22.08 -9.59
CA ALA A 172 13.10 23.37 -9.24
C ALA A 172 14.50 23.60 -9.84
N ILE A 173 15.15 22.54 -10.36
CA ILE A 173 16.45 22.65 -11.06
C ILE A 173 16.27 22.88 -12.55
N LEU A 174 15.13 22.47 -13.12
CA LEU A 174 14.82 22.59 -14.55
C LEU A 174 14.25 23.96 -14.92
N ASN A 175 13.64 24.65 -13.95
CA ASN A 175 13.16 26.03 -14.06
C ASN A 175 14.28 27.04 -13.76
#